data_AF-A0A1Y1S644-F1
#
_entry.id   AF-A0A1Y1S644-F1
#
_cell.length_a   1.000
_cell.length_b   1.000
_cell.length_c   1.000
_cell.angle_alpha   90.00
_cell.angle_beta   90.00
_cell.angle_gamma   90.00
#
_symmetry.space_group_name_H-M   'P 1'
#
loop_
_entity.id
_entity.type
_entity.pdbx_description
1 polymer ?
#
loop_
_entity_poly.entity_id
_entity_poly.type
_entity_poly.pdbx_seq_one_letter_code
_entity_poly.pdbx_strand_id
1 'polypeptide(L)'
;MKGKLSDKTNATTDAGDEQKGGQNKTGEQCTLINYLKQKKDETADYNLKYDISKCIEILEGKENQEVTEIKDALYNVILEKEELFKTNCELVCEINDLKNFKDCNGK
;
A
#
# COMPACT_ATOMS: atom_id res chain seq x y z
N MET A 1 -4.51 9.27 48.84
CA MET A 1 -5.06 8.66 47.61
C MET A 1 -3.99 8.74 46.52
N LYS A 2 -3.36 7.64 46.15
CA LYS A 2 -2.39 7.58 45.04
C LYS A 2 -3.14 7.05 43.81
N GLY A 3 -3.49 7.93 42.87
CA GLY A 3 -4.02 7.54 41.57
C GLY A 3 -2.89 6.97 40.71
N LYS A 4 -2.96 5.67 40.39
CA LYS A 4 -2.01 4.98 39.50
C LYS A 4 -2.55 5.14 38.08
N LEU A 5 -1.90 5.95 37.25
CA LEU A 5 -2.17 6.00 35.81
C LEU A 5 -1.71 4.69 35.18
N SER A 6 -2.63 3.92 34.62
CA SER A 6 -2.31 2.75 33.81
C SER A 6 -2.32 3.15 32.34
N ASP A 7 -1.13 3.37 31.77
CA ASP A 7 -0.97 3.49 30.33
C ASP A 7 -1.31 2.15 29.66
N LYS A 8 -2.34 2.16 28.82
CA LYS A 8 -2.64 1.10 27.87
C LYS A 8 -2.39 1.64 26.47
N THR A 9 -1.13 1.83 26.13
CA THR A 9 -0.74 2.23 24.79
C THR A 9 -0.28 0.98 24.06
N ASN A 10 -1.19 0.47 23.23
CA ASN A 10 -0.99 -0.48 22.14
C ASN A 10 -0.47 -1.87 22.54
N ALA A 11 -1.39 -2.74 22.95
CA ALA A 11 -1.22 -4.17 22.69
C ALA A 11 -1.29 -4.37 21.17
N THR A 12 -0.16 -4.52 20.51
CA THR A 12 -0.08 -5.02 19.14
C THR A 12 -0.51 -6.48 19.17
N THR A 13 -1.79 -6.73 18.90
CA THR A 13 -2.21 -8.05 18.42
C THR A 13 -1.60 -8.25 17.06
N ASP A 14 -0.54 -9.04 17.05
CA ASP A 14 0.05 -9.63 15.87
C ASP A 14 -1.03 -10.49 15.19
N ALA A 15 -1.71 -9.88 14.22
CA ALA A 15 -2.63 -10.53 13.30
C ALA A 15 -2.05 -10.38 11.90
N GLY A 16 -0.83 -10.88 11.73
CA GLY A 16 -0.30 -11.25 10.44
C GLY A 16 -1.03 -12.49 9.95
N ASP A 17 -2.09 -12.29 9.17
CA ASP A 17 -2.39 -13.20 8.08
C ASP A 17 -2.87 -12.37 6.90
N GLU A 18 -1.99 -12.30 5.90
CA GLU A 18 -2.13 -11.56 4.66
C GLU A 18 -3.40 -12.00 3.93
N GLN A 19 -4.48 -11.21 4.08
CA GLN A 19 -5.57 -11.28 3.13
C GLN A 19 -5.07 -10.81 1.77
N LYS A 20 -4.62 -11.76 0.97
CA LYS A 20 -4.54 -11.66 -0.49
C LYS A 20 -5.81 -10.94 -0.95
N GLY A 21 -5.64 -9.74 -1.50
CA GLY A 21 -6.70 -8.85 -1.97
C GLY A 21 -7.42 -9.38 -3.22
N GLY A 22 -7.89 -10.62 -3.20
CA GLY A 22 -8.96 -11.08 -4.06
C GLY A 22 -10.26 -10.62 -3.43
N GLN A 23 -10.80 -9.47 -3.86
CA GLN A 23 -12.17 -9.11 -3.52
C GLN A 23 -13.08 -10.27 -3.97
N ASN A 24 -13.61 -11.04 -3.01
CA ASN A 24 -14.63 -12.04 -3.28
C ASN A 24 -15.83 -11.29 -3.88
N LYS A 25 -16.00 -11.40 -5.20
CA LYS A 25 -17.11 -10.76 -5.92
C LYS A 25 -18.42 -11.15 -5.27
N THR A 26 -19.25 -10.17 -4.91
CA THR A 26 -20.58 -10.46 -4.36
C THR A 26 -21.44 -11.13 -5.44
N GLY A 27 -22.41 -11.96 -5.04
CA GLY A 27 -23.30 -12.64 -6.00
C GLY A 27 -24.03 -11.66 -6.94
N GLU A 28 -24.36 -10.47 -6.44
CA GLU A 28 -24.97 -9.38 -7.21
C GLU A 28 -24.02 -8.82 -8.27
N GLN A 29 -22.74 -8.60 -7.93
CA GLN A 29 -21.72 -8.13 -8.87
C GLN A 29 -21.47 -9.13 -10.00
N CYS A 30 -21.42 -10.43 -9.69
CA CYS A 30 -21.31 -11.49 -10.71
C CYS A 30 -22.53 -11.50 -11.65
N THR A 31 -23.72 -11.31 -11.10
CA THR A 31 -24.97 -11.25 -11.88
C THR A 31 -24.96 -10.05 -12.83
N LEU A 32 -24.56 -8.88 -12.35
CA LEU A 32 -24.44 -7.66 -13.15
C LEU A 32 -23.40 -7.80 -14.27
N ILE A 33 -22.22 -8.36 -13.98
CA ILE A 33 -21.17 -8.57 -14.99
C ILE A 33 -21.66 -9.51 -16.10
N ASN A 34 -22.38 -10.57 -15.75
CA ASN A 34 -22.93 -11.51 -16.75
C ASN A 34 -24.00 -10.83 -17.63
N TYR A 35 -24.86 -10.01 -17.04
CA TYR A 35 -25.83 -9.22 -17.79
C TYR A 35 -25.15 -8.28 -18.79
N LEU A 36 -24.10 -7.57 -18.36
CA LEU A 36 -23.34 -6.66 -19.23
C LEU A 36 -22.65 -7.43 -20.36
N LYS A 37 -22.07 -8.61 -20.09
CA LYS A 37 -21.49 -9.49 -21.12
C LYS A 37 -22.52 -9.88 -22.17
N GLN A 38 -23.71 -10.28 -21.75
CA GLN A 38 -24.81 -10.58 -22.67
C GLN A 38 -25.19 -9.36 -23.53
N LYS A 39 -25.35 -8.18 -22.92
CA LYS A 39 -25.71 -6.96 -23.65
C LYS A 39 -24.65 -6.51 -24.64
N LYS A 40 -23.37 -6.74 -24.32
CA LYS A 40 -22.24 -6.52 -25.21
C LYS A 40 -22.32 -7.40 -26.46
N ASP A 41 -22.74 -8.65 -26.31
CA ASP A 41 -22.81 -9.60 -27.42
C ASP A 41 -24.06 -9.37 -28.29
N GLU A 42 -25.16 -8.92 -27.69
CA GLU A 42 -26.42 -8.59 -28.38
C GLU A 42 -26.34 -7.30 -29.21
N THR A 43 -25.47 -6.35 -28.84
CA THR A 43 -25.37 -5.08 -29.56
C THR A 43 -24.41 -5.15 -30.76
N ALA A 44 -24.87 -4.57 -31.87
CA ALA A 44 -24.05 -4.31 -33.06
C ALA A 44 -23.37 -2.93 -33.02
N ASP A 45 -23.76 -2.05 -32.09
CA ASP A 45 -23.15 -0.74 -31.92
C ASP A 45 -21.76 -0.88 -31.27
N TYR A 46 -20.72 -0.50 -32.01
CA TYR A 46 -19.33 -0.59 -31.58
C TYR A 46 -18.99 0.37 -30.44
N ASN A 47 -19.62 1.54 -30.37
CA ASN A 47 -19.39 2.50 -29.28
C ASN A 47 -19.97 1.94 -27.99
N LEU A 48 -21.21 1.44 -28.04
CA LEU A 48 -21.84 0.81 -26.88
C LEU A 48 -21.08 -0.46 -26.44
N LYS A 49 -20.57 -1.26 -27.39
CA LYS A 49 -19.74 -2.43 -27.10
C LYS A 49 -18.44 -2.05 -26.39
N TYR A 50 -17.82 -0.93 -26.75
CA TYR A 50 -16.65 -0.39 -26.07
C TYR A 50 -16.98 0.06 -24.65
N ASP A 51 -18.03 0.87 -24.49
CA ASP A 51 -18.46 1.40 -23.19
C ASP A 51 -18.78 0.27 -22.21
N ILE A 52 -19.54 -0.74 -22.66
CA ILE A 52 -19.86 -1.93 -21.85
C ILE A 52 -18.58 -2.70 -21.49
N SER A 53 -17.62 -2.81 -22.42
CA SER A 53 -16.33 -3.47 -22.14
C SER A 53 -15.57 -2.76 -21.03
N LYS A 54 -15.57 -1.42 -21.02
CA LYS A 54 -14.94 -0.62 -19.96
C LYS A 54 -15.68 -0.72 -18.63
N CYS A 55 -17.01 -0.73 -18.63
CA CYS A 55 -17.78 -0.99 -17.41
C CYS A 55 -17.45 -2.37 -16.81
N ILE A 56 -17.31 -3.41 -17.64
CA ILE A 56 -16.91 -4.75 -17.17
C ILE A 56 -15.50 -4.73 -16.58
N GLU A 57 -14.53 -4.08 -17.23
CA GLU A 57 -13.15 -3.96 -16.76
C GLU A 57 -13.09 -3.31 -15.36
N ILE A 58 -13.80 -2.20 -15.17
CA ILE A 58 -13.91 -1.50 -13.88
C ILE A 58 -14.58 -2.39 -12.84
N LEU A 59 -15.72 -3.01 -13.17
CA LEU A 59 -16.46 -3.88 -12.24
C LEU A 59 -15.71 -5.15 -11.88
N GLU A 60 -14.85 -5.66 -12.75
CA GLU A 60 -13.99 -6.81 -12.46
C GLU A 60 -12.76 -6.43 -11.61
N GLY A 61 -12.58 -5.15 -11.30
CA GLY A 61 -11.40 -4.65 -10.58
C GLY A 61 -10.13 -4.76 -11.43
N LYS A 62 -10.27 -4.90 -12.75
CA LYS A 62 -9.15 -4.89 -13.71
C LYS A 62 -8.71 -3.46 -14.02
N GLU A 63 -8.88 -2.54 -13.08
CA GLU A 63 -8.29 -1.21 -13.21
C GLU A 63 -6.77 -1.32 -13.29
N ASN A 64 -6.17 -0.32 -13.94
CA ASN A 64 -4.82 -0.32 -14.46
C ASN A 64 -3.80 -0.90 -13.46
N GLN A 65 -3.52 -2.19 -13.60
CA GLN A 65 -2.59 -2.96 -12.76
C GLN A 65 -1.24 -2.25 -12.64
N GLU A 66 -0.84 -1.56 -13.72
CA GLU A 66 0.35 -0.70 -13.78
C GLU A 66 0.33 0.40 -12.71
N VAL A 67 -0.83 1.02 -12.43
CA VAL A 67 -0.96 2.05 -11.39
C VAL A 67 -0.80 1.44 -9.99
N THR A 68 -1.31 0.24 -9.77
CA THR A 68 -1.14 -0.48 -8.49
C THR A 68 0.33 -0.84 -8.28
N GLU A 69 0.97 -1.43 -9.28
CA GLU A 69 2.38 -1.81 -9.23
C GLU A 69 3.30 -0.58 -9.02
N ILE A 70 3.01 0.54 -9.69
CA ILE A 70 3.75 1.80 -9.49
C ILE A 70 3.56 2.33 -8.06
N LYS A 71 2.35 2.25 -7.49
CA LYS A 71 2.11 2.67 -6.10
C LYS A 71 2.90 1.82 -5.11
N ASP A 72 2.92 0.51 -5.29
CA ASP A 72 3.65 -0.41 -4.41
C ASP A 72 5.16 -0.15 -4.51
N ALA A 73 5.69 0.01 -5.73
CA ALA A 73 7.09 0.37 -5.95
C ALA A 73 7.46 1.70 -5.29
N LEU A 74 6.61 2.72 -5.42
CA LEU A 74 6.81 4.01 -4.77
C LEU A 74 6.83 3.90 -3.24
N TYR A 75 5.92 3.10 -2.67
CA TYR A 75 5.85 2.90 -1.22
C TYR A 75 7.14 2.26 -0.69
N ASN A 76 7.66 1.24 -1.38
CA ASN A 76 8.92 0.59 -1.02
C ASN A 76 10.11 1.56 -1.05
N VAL A 77 10.19 2.41 -2.09
CA VAL A 77 11.26 3.42 -2.20
C VAL A 77 11.19 4.45 -1.08
N ILE A 78 9.98 4.85 -0.68
CA ILE A 78 9.79 5.79 0.43
C ILE A 78 10.28 5.17 1.74
N LEU A 79 9.92 3.91 2.02
CA LEU A 79 10.36 3.20 3.21
C LEU A 79 11.89 3.06 3.27
N GLU A 80 12.51 2.63 2.16
CA GLU A 80 13.96 2.50 2.07
C GLU A 80 14.64 3.86 2.30
N LYS A 81 14.11 4.93 1.72
CA LYS A 81 14.63 6.29 1.93
C LYS A 81 14.55 6.71 3.40
N GLU A 82 13.45 6.44 4.09
CA GLU A 82 13.30 6.76 5.51
C GLU A 82 14.30 5.99 6.39
N GLU A 83 14.51 4.71 6.09
CA GLU A 83 15.51 3.89 6.77
C GLU A 83 16.93 4.43 6.54
N LEU A 84 17.30 4.70 5.29
CA LEU A 84 18.60 5.29 4.95
C LEU A 84 18.81 6.64 5.64
N PHE A 85 17.77 7.47 5.69
CA PHE A 85 17.85 8.77 6.36
C PHE A 85 18.14 8.61 7.86
N LYS A 86 17.46 7.67 8.51
CA LYS A 86 17.70 7.35 9.92
C LYS A 86 19.14 6.88 10.16
N THR A 87 19.61 5.89 9.39
CA THR A 87 20.98 5.38 9.51
C THR A 87 22.02 6.47 9.25
N ASN A 88 21.77 7.35 8.27
CA ASN A 88 22.66 8.46 7.99
C ASN A 88 22.74 9.44 9.18
N CYS A 89 21.62 9.72 9.85
CA CYS A 89 21.62 10.55 11.06
C CYS A 89 22.44 9.91 12.19
N GLU A 90 22.27 8.61 12.41
CA GLU A 90 23.01 7.85 13.43
C GLU A 90 24.52 7.89 13.16
N LEU A 91 24.94 7.64 11.92
CA LEU A 91 26.35 7.70 11.51
C LEU A 91 26.94 9.10 11.64
N VAL A 92 26.18 10.15 11.30
CA VAL A 92 26.63 11.54 11.47
C VAL A 92 26.89 11.87 12.94
N CYS A 93 26.02 11.42 13.85
CA CYS A 93 26.22 11.57 15.28
C CYS A 93 27.49 10.84 15.75
N GLU A 94 27.66 9.57 15.36
CA GLU A 94 28.83 8.76 15.73
C GLU A 94 30.15 9.39 15.23
N ILE A 95 30.18 9.87 13.98
CA ILE A 95 31.34 10.57 13.43
C ILE A 95 31.67 11.81 14.23
N ASN A 96 30.64 12.57 14.66
CA ASN A 96 30.84 13.78 15.43
C ASN A 96 31.42 13.46 16.83
N ASP A 97 30.90 12.44 17.49
CA ASP A 97 31.40 11.98 18.79
C ASP A 97 32.86 11.51 18.71
N LEU A 98 33.20 10.75 17.66
CA LEU A 98 34.57 10.28 17.44
C LEU A 98 35.55 11.43 17.13
N LYS A 99 35.12 12.45 16.37
CA LYS A 99 35.92 13.66 16.13
C LYS A 99 36.16 14.41 17.44
N ASN A 100 35.11 14.65 18.21
CA ASN A 100 35.21 15.33 19.51
C ASN A 100 36.11 14.56 20.49
N PHE A 101 36.06 13.23 20.49
CA PHE A 101 36.94 12.39 21.31
C PHE A 101 38.41 12.48 20.89
N LYS A 102 38.70 12.49 19.59
CA LYS A 102 40.07 12.69 19.08
C LYS A 102 40.61 14.07 19.44
N ASP A 103 39.79 15.11 19.34
CA ASP A 103 40.20 16.47 19.65
C ASP A 103 40.47 16.66 21.16
N CYS A 104 39.78 15.91 22.04
CA CYS A 104 40.01 15.92 23.48
C CYS A 104 41.25 15.12 23.93
N ASN A 105 41.63 14.05 23.21
CA ASN A 105 42.74 13.16 23.58
C ASN A 105 44.04 13.39 22.76
N GLY A 106 44.04 14.32 21.83
CA GLY A 106 45.20 14.69 21.01
C GLY A 106 46.14 15.74 21.64
N LYS A 107 46.07 15.97 22.96
CA LYS A 107 47.00 16.85 23.70
C LYS A 107 47.92 16.04 24.62
#